data_AF-A0A7S3I9K2-F1
#
_entry.id   AF-A0A7S3I9K2-F1
#
_cell.length_a   1.000
_cell.length_b   1.000
_cell.length_c   1.000
_cell.angle_alpha   90.00
_cell.angle_beta   90.00
_cell.angle_gamma   90.00
#
_symmetry.space_group_name_H-M   'P 1'
#
loop_
_entity.id
_entity.type
_entity.pdbx_description
1 polymer ?
#
loop_
_entity_poly.entity_id
_entity_poly.type
_entity_poly.pdbx_seq_one_letter_code
_entity_poly.pdbx_strand_id
1 'polypeptide(L)'
;MEHPEQSYKSILKKLKRKGGLQQISCEFCLKDITRCTYVQCAECTNFFVCIPCYCSGLEKGEHYKSHSYYVIDPQKFPLFISDWTAKEEIMLLEGLLKFGYGNWGPIAELIGEHKSAWDCEKHYKQVYLGKSPDDLSKLETLSKQDELGRIIVSEVDNTSEFMEIVQETVVTPEKTPEVEKHPLTEFAGYMPLRKDFEVEYENDIEMYLADLEFYDDDREEDTKIKLRQLEVYNKVLDEREERKNFVIERWPQELQNEKRFKNNPIERNIYQAMKPFARLLTPEKHQDLCEGLIKEYIIKLKLQELREAKNRGIKTEEEFRNFIKEKKSRSRDYDVILKEPFMHKLGQEERNNVVSQAEQSEESELCSKLEITHEEFESLKDQITEQIECSGQPNPDLIESPNLDDSKKQEVFDFVVKKKHEL
;
A
#
# COMPACT_ATOMS: atom_id res chain seq x y z
N MET A 1 37.45 28.23 -12.45
CA MET A 1 36.71 28.40 -11.19
C MET A 1 35.62 27.34 -11.22
N GLU A 2 35.91 26.17 -10.66
CA GLU A 2 34.97 25.05 -10.66
C GLU A 2 33.86 25.34 -9.63
N HIS A 3 32.61 25.12 -10.02
CA HIS A 3 31.44 25.40 -9.18
C HIS A 3 31.42 24.49 -7.94
N PRO A 4 30.99 24.98 -6.76
CA PRO A 4 30.88 24.18 -5.53
C PRO A 4 30.06 22.89 -5.68
N GLU A 5 29.10 22.86 -6.60
CA GLU A 5 28.24 21.70 -6.87
C GLU A 5 28.96 20.50 -7.51
N GLN A 6 30.06 20.74 -8.24
CA GLN A 6 30.86 19.68 -8.87
C GLN A 6 31.72 18.91 -7.85
N SER A 7 32.11 19.57 -6.76
CA SER A 7 32.82 18.95 -5.64
C SER A 7 31.91 18.01 -4.85
N TYR A 8 30.66 18.42 -4.62
CA TYR A 8 29.66 17.64 -3.88
C TYR A 8 29.25 16.35 -4.62
N LYS A 9 29.05 16.42 -5.94
CA LYS A 9 28.76 15.24 -6.79
C LYS A 9 29.93 14.25 -6.83
N SER A 10 31.17 14.73 -6.70
CA SER A 10 32.38 13.89 -6.71
C SER A 10 32.57 13.11 -5.41
N ILE A 11 32.15 13.67 -4.27
CA ILE A 11 32.14 13.00 -2.96
C ILE A 11 31.05 11.92 -2.94
N LEU A 12 29.85 12.23 -3.44
CA LEU A 12 28.74 11.28 -3.57
C LEU A 12 29.05 10.10 -4.52
N LYS A 13 29.82 10.34 -5.60
CA LYS A 13 30.27 9.27 -6.53
C LYS A 13 31.23 8.28 -5.87
N LYS A 14 32.03 8.69 -4.88
CA LYS A 14 32.99 7.81 -4.17
C LYS A 14 32.33 6.97 -3.06
N LEU A 15 31.21 7.43 -2.52
CA LEU A 15 30.47 6.74 -1.43
C LEU A 15 29.51 5.65 -1.92
N LYS A 16 29.29 5.50 -3.23
CA LYS A 16 28.48 4.42 -3.84
C LYS A 16 29.07 3.01 -3.70
N ARG A 17 30.29 2.83 -3.18
CA ARG A 17 30.93 1.51 -3.01
C ARG A 17 31.08 1.15 -1.53
N LYS A 18 30.14 0.32 -1.05
CA LYS A 18 30.11 -0.41 0.23
C LYS A 18 29.92 0.48 1.47
N GLY A 19 28.85 0.22 2.22
CA GLY A 19 28.49 0.88 3.48
C GLY A 19 29.38 0.51 4.66
N GLY A 20 30.70 0.61 4.50
CA GLY A 20 31.66 0.58 5.60
C GLY A 20 32.55 1.81 5.48
N LEU A 21 32.82 2.50 6.59
CA LEU A 21 33.89 3.50 6.63
C LEU A 21 35.17 2.83 6.10
N GLN A 22 35.80 3.42 5.07
CA GLN A 22 37.13 2.98 4.65
C GLN A 22 38.04 3.05 5.87
N GLN A 23 38.66 1.93 6.23
CA GLN A 23 39.55 1.87 7.38
C GLN A 23 40.77 2.76 7.11
N ILE A 24 40.97 3.79 7.92
CA ILE A 24 42.08 4.73 7.83
C ILE A 24 43.09 4.36 8.91
N SER A 25 44.33 4.10 8.53
CA SER A 25 45.44 3.84 9.44
C SER A 25 46.46 4.98 9.39
N CYS A 26 47.12 5.22 10.52
CA CYS A 26 48.22 6.17 10.60
C CYS A 26 49.44 5.62 9.85
N GLU A 27 50.02 6.39 8.94
CA GLU A 27 51.13 5.95 8.09
C GLU A 27 52.45 5.69 8.85
N PHE A 28 52.55 6.19 10.10
CA PHE A 28 53.72 6.00 10.95
C PHE A 28 53.59 4.86 11.95
N CYS A 29 52.49 4.83 12.72
CA CYS A 29 52.30 3.85 13.79
C CYS A 29 51.33 2.71 13.43
N LEU A 30 50.74 2.76 12.23
CA LEU A 30 49.80 1.78 11.68
C LEU A 30 48.54 1.54 12.53
N LYS A 31 48.30 2.41 13.54
CA LYS A 31 47.08 2.37 14.33
C LYS A 31 45.89 2.83 13.50
N ASP A 32 44.75 2.18 13.71
CA ASP A 32 43.46 2.61 13.16
C ASP A 32 43.07 3.98 13.75
N ILE A 33 42.83 4.94 12.87
CA ILE A 33 42.45 6.32 13.19
C ILE A 33 41.10 6.71 12.58
N THR A 34 40.36 5.74 12.02
CA THR A 34 39.10 5.97 11.30
C THR A 34 38.07 6.76 12.13
N ARG A 35 38.04 6.55 13.45
CA ARG A 35 37.07 7.16 14.38
C ARG A 35 37.70 8.22 15.29
N CYS A 36 38.90 8.67 14.98
CA CYS A 36 39.66 9.65 15.78
C CYS A 36 39.88 10.93 14.97
N THR A 37 40.15 12.03 15.64
CA THR A 37 40.66 13.23 14.96
C THR A 37 42.06 12.93 14.44
N TYR A 38 42.29 13.19 13.15
CA TYR A 38 43.57 12.93 12.50
C TYR A 38 43.97 14.05 11.55
N VAL A 39 45.23 14.04 11.13
CA VAL A 39 45.80 14.99 10.18
C VAL A 39 45.92 14.34 8.82
N GLN A 40 45.39 15.00 7.80
CA GLN A 40 45.58 14.64 6.39
C GLN A 40 46.55 15.62 5.75
N CYS A 41 47.61 15.11 5.12
CA CYS A 41 48.52 15.95 4.35
C CYS A 41 47.78 16.55 3.13
N ALA A 42 47.92 17.85 2.90
CA ALA A 42 47.33 18.53 1.75
C ALA A 42 48.17 18.35 0.46
N GLU A 43 49.44 18.00 0.61
CA GLU A 43 50.40 17.88 -0.50
C GLU A 43 50.65 16.42 -0.91
N CYS A 44 50.57 15.47 0.03
CA CYS A 44 50.80 14.05 -0.23
C CYS A 44 49.47 13.33 -0.51
N THR A 45 49.46 12.43 -1.50
CA THR A 45 48.28 11.63 -1.83
C THR A 45 47.99 10.57 -0.77
N ASN A 46 46.77 10.55 -0.21
CA ASN A 46 46.29 9.56 0.76
C ASN A 46 47.19 9.37 1.99
N PHE A 47 47.79 10.45 2.48
CA PHE A 47 48.69 10.39 3.63
C PHE A 47 47.98 10.86 4.91
N PHE A 48 47.70 9.92 5.81
CA PHE A 48 46.95 10.15 7.04
C PHE A 48 47.81 9.88 8.28
N VAL A 49 47.73 10.77 9.26
CA VAL A 49 48.61 10.76 10.42
C VAL A 49 47.80 11.00 11.68
N CYS A 50 48.01 10.18 12.71
CA CYS A 50 47.41 10.44 14.02
C CYS A 50 48.03 11.69 14.67
N ILE A 51 47.26 12.41 15.48
CA ILE A 51 47.75 13.64 16.16
C ILE A 51 49.08 13.41 16.90
N PRO A 52 49.29 12.32 17.67
CA PRO A 52 50.58 12.09 18.34
C PRO A 52 51.78 11.97 17.38
N CYS A 53 51.62 11.26 16.25
CA CYS A 53 52.68 11.10 15.26
C CYS A 53 52.95 12.42 14.53
N TYR A 54 51.90 13.20 14.26
CA TYR A 54 52.02 14.52 13.67
C TYR A 54 52.79 15.48 14.60
N CYS A 55 52.42 15.54 15.88
CA CYS A 55 53.10 16.38 16.88
C CYS A 55 54.55 15.98 17.13
N SER A 56 54.92 14.72 16.86
CA SER A 56 56.31 14.24 16.94
C SER A 56 57.16 14.71 15.76
N GLY A 57 56.57 15.32 14.73
CA GLY A 57 57.27 15.86 13.57
C GLY A 57 57.95 14.79 12.72
N LEU A 58 57.35 13.59 12.63
CA LEU A 58 57.89 12.48 11.86
C LEU A 58 57.77 12.73 10.35
N GLU A 59 58.77 12.29 9.59
CA GLU A 59 58.84 12.43 8.12
C GLU A 59 59.05 11.05 7.50
N LYS A 60 58.41 10.75 6.36
CA LYS A 60 58.49 9.44 5.70
C LYS A 60 58.31 9.59 4.20
N GLY A 61 59.26 9.06 3.43
CA GLY A 61 59.23 9.12 1.97
C GLY A 61 59.22 10.57 1.48
N GLU A 62 58.19 10.93 0.72
CA GLU A 62 57.98 12.27 0.18
C GLU A 62 57.21 13.20 1.13
N HIS A 63 56.84 12.74 2.33
CA HIS A 63 56.14 13.57 3.32
C HIS A 63 57.11 14.28 4.26
N TYR A 64 57.00 15.62 4.32
CA TYR A 64 57.75 16.48 5.22
C TYR A 64 56.85 17.18 6.24
N LYS A 65 57.38 17.48 7.43
CA LYS A 65 56.63 18.13 8.52
C LYS A 65 56.19 19.57 8.20
N SER A 66 56.79 20.16 7.17
CA SER A 66 56.45 21.50 6.68
C SER A 66 55.28 21.51 5.70
N HIS A 67 54.77 20.35 5.29
CA HIS A 67 53.66 20.29 4.36
C HIS A 67 52.39 20.88 4.97
N SER A 68 51.62 21.54 4.11
CA SER A 68 50.28 22.00 4.44
C SER A 68 49.39 20.80 4.78
N TYR A 69 48.43 20.99 5.69
CA TYR A 69 47.62 19.89 6.22
C TYR A 69 46.20 20.32 6.54
N TYR A 70 45.30 19.34 6.61
CA TYR A 70 43.94 19.47 7.09
C TYR A 70 43.77 18.66 8.38
N VAL A 71 43.05 19.22 9.34
CA VAL A 71 42.61 18.49 10.54
C VAL A 71 41.22 17.95 10.25
N ILE A 72 41.08 16.63 10.29
CA ILE A 72 39.81 15.94 10.06
C ILE A 72 39.23 15.53 11.41
N ASP A 73 38.04 16.02 11.72
CA ASP A 73 37.31 15.71 12.94
C ASP A 73 36.19 14.69 12.67
N PRO A 74 35.97 13.71 13.57
CA PRO A 74 34.90 12.73 13.41
C PRO A 74 33.48 13.27 13.64
N GLN A 75 33.32 14.57 13.95
CA GLN A 75 32.04 15.27 14.10
C GLN A 75 31.15 14.70 15.22
N LYS A 76 31.78 14.27 16.32
CA LYS A 76 31.10 13.65 17.49
C LYS A 76 30.52 14.66 18.48
N PHE A 77 30.00 15.77 17.98
CA PHE A 77 29.40 16.83 18.79
C PHE A 77 27.92 16.97 18.46
N PRO A 78 27.05 17.26 19.44
CA PRO A 78 25.61 17.37 19.21
C PRO A 78 25.27 18.62 18.38
N LEU A 79 24.37 18.49 17.41
CA LEU A 79 24.02 19.61 16.53
C LEU A 79 22.72 20.30 16.95
N PHE A 80 21.59 19.58 16.88
CA PHE A 80 20.26 20.14 17.20
C PHE A 80 19.67 19.59 18.51
N ILE A 81 19.95 18.31 18.81
CA ILE A 81 19.50 17.61 20.00
C ILE A 81 20.72 16.95 20.65
N SER A 82 20.83 16.99 21.98
CA SER A 82 21.96 16.46 22.76
C SER A 82 22.30 15.00 22.44
N ASP A 83 21.28 14.18 22.19
CA ASP A 83 21.42 12.77 21.84
C ASP A 83 21.85 12.52 20.38
N TRP A 84 21.95 13.55 19.52
CA TRP A 84 22.26 13.40 18.10
C TRP A 84 23.50 14.20 17.69
N THR A 85 24.55 13.47 17.32
CA THR A 85 25.80 14.05 16.82
C THR A 85 25.65 14.56 15.39
N ALA A 86 26.41 15.59 15.03
CA ALA A 86 26.46 16.12 13.66
C ALA A 86 26.78 15.05 12.62
N LYS A 87 27.56 14.02 12.98
CA LYS A 87 27.81 12.88 12.10
C LYS A 87 26.56 12.05 11.85
N GLU A 88 25.78 11.77 12.89
CA GLU A 88 24.53 11.01 12.81
C GLU A 88 23.46 11.78 12.01
N GLU A 89 23.40 13.11 12.17
CA GLU A 89 22.51 13.98 11.38
C GLU A 89 22.78 13.84 9.87
N ILE A 90 24.06 13.89 9.48
CA ILE A 90 24.47 13.68 8.09
C ILE A 90 24.11 12.28 7.61
N MET A 91 24.40 11.25 8.42
CA MET A 91 24.10 9.86 8.07
C MET A 91 22.59 9.59 7.92
N LEU A 92 21.75 10.23 8.73
CA LEU A 92 20.30 10.15 8.62
C LEU A 92 19.81 10.71 7.27
N LEU A 93 20.28 11.90 6.90
CA LEU A 93 19.92 12.53 5.63
C LEU A 93 20.48 11.78 4.42
N GLU A 94 21.71 11.28 4.49
CA GLU A 94 22.29 10.40 3.47
C GLU A 94 21.52 9.10 3.34
N GLY A 95 21.10 8.50 4.46
CA GLY A 95 20.26 7.32 4.51
C GLY A 95 18.92 7.55 3.84
N LEU A 96 18.27 8.68 4.12
CA LEU A 96 17.01 9.07 3.48
C LEU A 96 17.15 9.24 1.96
N LEU A 97 18.23 9.89 1.50
CA LEU A 97 18.52 10.04 0.07
C LEU A 97 18.78 8.67 -0.61
N LYS A 98 19.35 7.72 0.12
CA LYS A 98 19.75 6.41 -0.42
C LYS A 98 18.62 5.37 -0.39
N PHE A 99 17.86 5.32 0.69
CA PHE A 99 16.88 4.25 0.95
C PHE A 99 15.43 4.72 0.85
N GLY A 100 15.20 6.04 0.78
CA GLY A 100 13.87 6.64 0.72
C GLY A 100 13.23 6.85 2.09
N TYR A 101 12.32 7.82 2.17
CA TYR A 101 11.53 8.09 3.38
C TYR A 101 10.65 6.88 3.74
N GLY A 102 10.53 6.58 5.04
CA GLY A 102 9.76 5.46 5.56
C GLY A 102 10.55 4.14 5.68
N ASN A 103 11.71 4.03 5.02
CA ASN A 103 12.56 2.85 5.10
C ASN A 103 13.57 2.96 6.26
N TRP A 104 13.06 3.09 7.49
CA TRP A 104 13.86 3.45 8.66
C TRP A 104 14.83 2.37 9.16
N GLY A 105 14.56 1.09 8.85
CA GLY A 105 15.43 -0.03 9.24
C GLY A 105 16.84 0.07 8.66
N PRO A 106 17.00 0.07 7.32
CA PRO A 106 18.30 0.26 6.66
C PRO A 106 18.99 1.59 7.00
N ILE A 107 18.21 2.64 7.28
CA ILE A 107 18.73 3.95 7.70
C ILE A 107 19.36 3.86 9.09
N ALA A 108 18.70 3.20 10.04
CA ALA A 108 19.24 2.97 11.37
C ALA A 108 20.54 2.15 11.34
N GLU A 109 20.57 1.09 10.52
CA GLU A 109 21.79 0.28 10.31
C GLU A 109 22.96 1.10 9.75
N LEU A 110 22.70 2.11 8.90
CA LEU A 110 23.72 2.99 8.35
C LEU A 110 24.31 3.93 9.42
N ILE A 111 23.46 4.45 10.31
CA ILE A 111 23.87 5.33 11.41
C ILE A 111 24.69 4.56 12.45
N GLY A 112 24.27 3.34 12.76
CA GLY A 112 24.98 2.39 13.63
C GLY A 112 24.11 1.80 14.74
N GLU A 113 24.71 1.00 15.61
CA GLU A 113 23.99 0.18 16.63
C GLU A 113 23.30 0.99 17.75
N HIS A 114 23.52 2.30 17.83
CA HIS A 114 23.03 3.14 18.94
C HIS A 114 21.72 3.86 18.66
N LYS A 115 21.18 3.79 17.43
CA LYS A 115 19.90 4.41 17.05
C LYS A 115 18.98 3.36 16.43
N SER A 116 17.75 3.26 16.93
CA SER A 116 16.75 2.38 16.34
C SER A 116 16.04 3.05 15.15
N ALA A 117 15.34 2.24 14.34
CA ALA A 117 14.49 2.75 13.25
C ALA A 117 13.45 3.77 13.77
N TRP A 118 12.89 3.54 14.95
CA TRP A 118 11.94 4.44 15.59
C TRP A 118 12.60 5.76 16.02
N ASP A 119 13.81 5.72 16.58
CA ASP A 119 14.56 6.93 16.96
C ASP A 119 14.83 7.81 15.74
N CYS A 120 15.20 7.19 14.61
CA CYS A 120 15.46 7.87 13.35
C CYS A 120 14.21 8.57 12.82
N GLU A 121 13.07 7.87 12.82
CA GLU A 121 11.79 8.42 12.39
C GLU A 121 11.36 9.58 13.29
N LYS A 122 11.40 9.38 14.61
CA LYS A 122 11.02 10.38 15.61
C LYS A 122 11.87 11.65 15.45
N HIS A 123 13.18 11.48 15.36
CA HIS A 123 14.11 12.60 15.21
C HIS A 123 13.87 13.35 13.90
N TYR A 124 13.68 12.63 12.79
CA TYR A 124 13.41 13.26 11.51
C TYR A 124 12.13 14.13 11.55
N LYS A 125 11.05 13.59 12.13
CA LYS A 125 9.79 14.31 12.29
C LYS A 125 9.93 15.54 13.18
N GLN A 126 10.72 15.44 14.24
CA GLN A 126 10.92 16.52 15.21
C GLN A 126 11.81 17.65 14.67
N VAL A 127 12.90 17.31 13.99
CA VAL A 127 13.92 18.29 13.58
C VAL A 127 13.69 18.81 12.17
N TYR A 128 13.29 17.96 11.22
CA TYR A 128 13.31 18.28 9.79
C TYR A 128 11.92 18.42 9.16
N LEU A 129 10.95 17.62 9.59
CA LEU A 129 9.62 17.64 8.96
C LEU A 129 8.91 18.98 9.19
N GLY A 130 8.40 19.57 8.11
CA GLY A 130 7.67 20.84 8.15
C GLY A 130 8.55 22.09 8.28
N LYS A 131 9.88 21.97 8.30
CA LYS A 131 10.80 23.12 8.33
C LYS A 131 11.42 23.38 6.96
N SER A 132 11.49 24.64 6.55
CA SER A 132 12.21 25.01 5.34
C SER A 132 13.73 25.06 5.58
N PRO A 133 14.57 25.02 4.53
CA PRO A 133 16.02 25.21 4.68
C PRO A 133 16.41 26.51 5.41
N ASP A 134 15.62 27.58 5.20
CA ASP A 134 15.83 28.86 5.88
C ASP A 134 15.52 28.75 7.38
N ASP A 135 14.51 27.97 7.77
CA ASP A 135 14.17 27.73 9.17
C ASP A 135 15.25 26.89 9.86
N LEU A 136 15.75 25.86 9.18
CA LEU A 136 16.85 25.02 9.67
C LEU A 136 18.14 25.83 9.89
N SER A 137 18.43 26.80 9.01
CA SER A 137 19.62 27.66 9.14
C SER A 137 19.57 28.60 10.36
N LYS A 138 18.37 28.87 10.85
CA LYS A 138 18.12 29.73 12.02
C LYS A 138 18.00 28.95 13.32
N LEU A 139 17.93 27.61 13.26
CA LEU A 139 17.95 26.79 14.46
C LEU A 139 19.27 27.02 15.19
N GLU A 140 19.16 27.27 16.49
CA GLU A 140 20.34 27.36 17.33
C GLU A 140 21.08 26.02 17.29
N THR A 141 22.40 26.05 17.16
CA THR A 141 23.24 24.86 17.27
C THR A 141 23.68 24.69 18.72
N LEU A 142 23.56 23.48 19.25
CA LEU A 142 23.98 23.16 20.61
C LEU A 142 25.49 23.29 20.77
N SER A 143 26.23 22.95 19.72
CA SER A 143 27.69 23.08 19.68
C SER A 143 28.11 24.42 19.10
N LYS A 144 28.90 25.19 19.84
CA LYS A 144 29.53 26.45 19.40
C LYS A 144 31.02 26.42 19.69
N GLN A 145 31.81 27.12 18.88
CA GLN A 145 33.23 27.31 19.15
C GLN A 145 33.44 28.54 20.04
N ASP A 146 34.28 28.40 21.07
CA ASP A 146 34.75 29.53 21.87
C ASP A 146 35.87 30.32 21.18
N GLU A 147 36.33 31.40 21.80
CA GLU A 147 37.42 32.26 21.29
C GLU A 147 38.75 31.50 21.08
N LEU A 148 38.89 30.31 21.71
CA LEU A 148 40.05 29.43 21.62
C LEU A 148 39.80 28.24 20.68
N GLY A 149 38.67 28.21 19.97
CA GLY A 149 38.28 27.16 19.03
C GLY A 149 37.82 25.85 19.68
N ARG A 150 37.55 25.83 20.99
CA ARG A 150 37.02 24.66 21.71
C ARG A 150 35.52 24.57 21.50
N ILE A 151 35.02 23.35 21.30
CA ILE A 151 33.58 23.10 21.18
C ILE A 151 32.97 23.16 22.59
N ILE A 152 32.10 24.14 22.81
CA ILE A 152 31.23 24.26 23.97
C ILE A 152 29.84 23.77 23.56
N VAL A 153 29.25 22.89 24.37
CA VAL A 153 27.90 22.38 24.18
C VAL A 153 26.96 23.09 25.16
N SER A 154 25.86 23.66 24.68
CA SER A 154 24.81 24.18 25.55
C SER A 154 24.04 23.03 26.20
N GLU A 155 23.82 23.12 27.51
CA GLU A 155 23.09 22.10 28.30
C GLU A 155 21.57 22.09 28.07
N VAL A 156 21.06 23.02 27.25
CA VAL A 156 19.63 23.18 26.98
C VAL A 156 19.34 22.73 25.54
N ASP A 157 18.57 21.67 25.38
CA ASP A 157 18.12 21.20 24.06
C ASP A 157 17.20 22.24 23.40
N ASN A 158 17.37 22.46 22.09
CA ASN A 158 16.63 23.46 21.32
C ASN A 158 15.18 23.07 21.00
N THR A 159 14.58 22.23 21.84
CA THR A 159 13.25 21.66 21.68
C THR A 159 12.23 22.30 22.62
N SER A 160 12.53 23.50 23.14
CA SER A 160 11.68 24.22 24.11
C SER A 160 10.34 24.73 23.56
N GLU A 161 9.99 24.44 22.30
CA GLU A 161 8.61 24.50 21.84
C GLU A 161 8.03 23.09 21.79
N PHE A 162 7.34 22.81 22.88
CA PHE A 162 6.48 21.69 23.18
C PHE A 162 5.51 21.39 22.02
N MET A 163 5.90 20.53 21.08
CA MET A 163 4.97 19.49 20.66
C MET A 163 5.11 18.40 21.71
N GLU A 164 4.24 18.43 22.70
CA GLU A 164 3.67 17.18 23.19
C GLU A 164 3.15 16.50 21.92
N ILE A 165 3.99 15.65 21.31
CA ILE A 165 3.44 14.45 20.72
C ILE A 165 2.74 13.84 21.91
N VAL A 166 1.43 14.12 22.01
CA VAL A 166 0.52 13.30 22.78
C VAL A 166 1.03 11.91 22.46
N GLN A 167 1.57 11.23 23.47
CA GLN A 167 1.53 9.79 23.41
C GLN A 167 0.03 9.54 23.24
N GLU A 168 -0.44 9.49 21.98
CA GLU A 168 -1.23 8.37 21.57
C GLU A 168 -0.44 7.26 22.21
N THR A 169 -1.01 6.81 23.34
CA THR A 169 -0.76 5.50 23.89
C THR A 169 -0.44 4.65 22.68
N VAL A 170 0.61 3.85 22.75
CA VAL A 170 0.73 2.75 21.81
C VAL A 170 -0.55 1.95 22.04
N VAL A 171 -1.63 2.35 21.35
CA VAL A 171 -2.68 1.53 20.85
C VAL A 171 -1.82 0.64 20.00
N THR A 172 -1.37 -0.46 20.60
CA THR A 172 -1.10 -1.70 19.88
C THR A 172 -2.10 -1.65 18.75
N PRO A 173 -1.67 -1.43 17.48
CA PRO A 173 -2.59 -1.03 16.43
C PRO A 173 -3.79 -1.92 16.59
N GLU A 174 -4.93 -1.35 17.01
CA GLU A 174 -6.15 -2.12 17.19
C GLU A 174 -6.21 -2.91 15.92
N LYS A 175 -6.08 -4.25 16.02
CA LYS A 175 -5.86 -5.14 14.87
C LYS A 175 -6.67 -4.53 13.76
N THR A 176 -6.00 -3.86 12.81
CA THR A 176 -6.69 -2.98 11.85
C THR A 176 -7.84 -3.83 11.37
N PRO A 177 -9.11 -3.44 11.62
CA PRO A 177 -10.26 -4.33 11.47
C PRO A 177 -10.05 -5.01 10.15
N GLU A 178 -9.80 -6.33 10.19
CA GLU A 178 -9.07 -7.10 9.19
C GLU A 178 -9.38 -6.47 7.84
N VAL A 179 -8.49 -5.58 7.32
CA VAL A 179 -8.87 -4.73 6.18
C VAL A 179 -9.34 -5.71 5.15
N GLU A 180 -10.64 -5.71 4.85
CA GLU A 180 -11.26 -6.80 4.10
C GLU A 180 -10.38 -7.02 2.89
N LYS A 181 -9.60 -8.10 2.94
CA LYS A 181 -8.46 -8.22 2.03
C LYS A 181 -9.10 -8.30 0.67
N HIS A 182 -8.82 -7.30 -0.16
CA HIS A 182 -9.43 -7.25 -1.47
C HIS A 182 -9.14 -8.61 -2.13
N PRO A 183 -10.12 -9.36 -2.65
CA PRO A 183 -9.88 -10.74 -3.09
C PRO A 183 -8.77 -10.87 -4.13
N LEU A 184 -8.56 -9.80 -4.92
CA LEU A 184 -7.45 -9.70 -5.89
C LEU A 184 -6.07 -9.59 -5.22
N THR A 185 -5.98 -9.07 -3.99
CA THR A 185 -4.76 -9.05 -3.17
C THR A 185 -4.29 -10.45 -2.84
N GLU A 186 -5.19 -11.34 -2.40
CA GLU A 186 -4.82 -12.72 -2.05
C GLU A 186 -4.44 -13.57 -3.27
N PHE A 187 -5.10 -13.35 -4.40
CA PHE A 187 -4.90 -14.17 -5.60
C PHE A 187 -3.79 -13.67 -6.53
N ALA A 188 -3.57 -12.36 -6.60
CA ALA A 188 -2.69 -11.74 -7.60
C ALA A 188 -1.72 -10.70 -7.02
N GLY A 189 -1.69 -10.51 -5.69
CA GLY A 189 -0.82 -9.50 -5.05
C GLY A 189 -1.22 -8.07 -5.39
N TYR A 190 -2.50 -7.81 -5.71
CA TYR A 190 -2.97 -6.45 -5.96
C TYR A 190 -2.99 -5.60 -4.69
N MET A 191 -2.43 -4.40 -4.74
CA MET A 191 -2.40 -3.42 -3.66
C MET A 191 -3.42 -2.29 -3.93
N PRO A 192 -4.60 -2.29 -3.30
CA PRO A 192 -5.70 -1.37 -3.66
C PRO A 192 -5.35 0.12 -3.53
N LEU A 193 -4.60 0.49 -2.49
CA LEU A 193 -4.20 1.88 -2.26
C LEU A 193 -3.15 2.36 -3.26
N ARG A 194 -2.33 1.44 -3.80
CA ARG A 194 -1.33 1.75 -4.83
C ARG A 194 -1.91 1.64 -6.25
N LYS A 195 -3.01 0.89 -6.41
CA LYS A 195 -3.56 0.46 -7.70
C LYS A 195 -2.52 -0.28 -8.54
N ASP A 196 -1.79 -1.20 -7.91
CA ASP A 196 -0.60 -1.84 -8.47
C ASP A 196 -0.57 -3.33 -8.09
N PHE A 197 0.13 -4.16 -8.85
CA PHE A 197 0.36 -5.56 -8.50
C PHE A 197 1.77 -5.73 -7.91
N GLU A 198 1.94 -6.71 -7.02
CA GLU A 198 3.27 -7.09 -6.51
C GLU A 198 4.21 -7.57 -7.63
N VAL A 199 3.66 -8.23 -8.65
CA VAL A 199 4.40 -8.69 -9.84
C VAL A 199 3.73 -8.14 -11.08
N GLU A 200 4.42 -7.25 -11.78
CA GLU A 200 3.91 -6.57 -12.96
C GLU A 200 4.21 -7.32 -14.27
N TYR A 201 3.54 -6.94 -15.35
CA TYR A 201 3.88 -7.44 -16.69
C TYR A 201 5.30 -7.00 -17.07
N GLU A 202 6.13 -7.98 -17.47
CA GLU A 202 7.57 -7.79 -17.72
C GLU A 202 8.26 -7.11 -16.51
N ASN A 203 8.09 -7.68 -15.31
CA ASN A 203 8.59 -7.12 -14.05
C ASN A 203 10.10 -6.79 -14.04
N ASP A 204 10.89 -7.52 -14.83
CA ASP A 204 12.34 -7.38 -14.84
C ASP A 204 12.84 -6.38 -15.91
N ILE A 205 11.93 -5.73 -16.65
CA ILE A 205 12.34 -4.85 -17.75
C ILE A 205 13.18 -3.66 -17.27
N GLU A 206 12.87 -3.15 -16.07
CA GLU A 206 13.59 -2.06 -15.43
C GLU A 206 15.06 -2.43 -15.14
N MET A 207 15.37 -3.72 -14.96
CA MET A 207 16.76 -4.17 -14.77
C MET A 207 17.63 -3.89 -16.00
N TYR A 208 17.06 -3.95 -17.21
CA TYR A 208 17.78 -3.65 -18.45
C TYR A 208 17.98 -2.15 -18.67
N LEU A 209 17.25 -1.31 -17.93
CA LEU A 209 17.39 0.14 -17.93
C LEU A 209 18.20 0.67 -16.76
N ALA A 210 18.45 -0.13 -15.72
CA ALA A 210 19.08 0.30 -14.48
C ALA A 210 20.46 0.95 -14.69
N ASP A 211 21.22 0.44 -15.67
CA ASP A 211 22.56 0.93 -16.03
C ASP A 211 22.56 1.86 -17.27
N LEU A 212 21.38 2.29 -17.75
CA LEU A 212 21.26 3.17 -18.91
C LEU A 212 21.58 4.62 -18.50
N GLU A 213 22.76 5.10 -18.91
CA GLU A 213 23.20 6.48 -18.71
C GLU A 213 23.46 7.16 -20.06
N PHE A 214 23.14 8.44 -20.20
CA PHE A 214 23.54 9.26 -21.35
C PHE A 214 24.79 10.07 -20.98
N TYR A 215 25.75 10.13 -21.90
CA TYR A 215 26.97 10.93 -21.77
C TYR A 215 27.05 11.96 -22.88
N ASP A 216 27.67 13.11 -22.59
CA ASP A 216 27.83 14.20 -23.56
C ASP A 216 28.74 13.82 -24.74
N ASP A 217 29.58 12.79 -24.58
CA ASP A 217 30.46 12.22 -25.59
C ASP A 217 29.92 10.94 -26.26
N ASP A 218 28.66 10.57 -25.99
CA ASP A 218 28.00 9.45 -26.67
C ASP A 218 27.99 9.66 -28.19
N ARG A 219 28.31 8.60 -28.94
CA ARG A 219 28.16 8.64 -30.39
C ARG A 219 26.68 8.66 -30.75
N GLU A 220 26.33 9.29 -31.88
CA GLU A 220 24.95 9.33 -32.36
C GLU A 220 24.31 7.92 -32.48
N GLU A 221 25.11 6.90 -32.77
CA GLU A 221 24.69 5.50 -32.84
C GLU A 221 24.30 4.95 -31.46
N ASP A 222 25.11 5.23 -30.43
CA ASP A 222 24.87 4.81 -29.05
C ASP A 222 23.62 5.51 -28.49
N THR A 223 23.47 6.82 -28.74
CA THR A 223 22.26 7.57 -28.37
C THR A 223 21.02 6.99 -29.03
N LYS A 224 21.08 6.61 -30.31
CA LYS A 224 19.95 5.96 -31.01
C LYS A 224 19.58 4.62 -30.38
N ILE A 225 20.55 3.80 -29.98
CA ILE A 225 20.28 2.52 -29.30
C ILE A 225 19.61 2.76 -27.95
N LYS A 226 20.12 3.68 -27.14
CA LYS A 226 19.53 4.06 -25.84
C LYS A 226 18.09 4.57 -26.00
N LEU A 227 17.84 5.42 -27.00
CA LEU A 227 16.48 5.88 -27.33
C LEU A 227 15.55 4.72 -27.73
N ARG A 228 16.03 3.77 -28.53
CA ARG A 228 15.25 2.57 -28.88
C ARG A 228 14.92 1.71 -27.67
N GLN A 229 15.84 1.57 -26.71
CA GLN A 229 15.58 0.86 -25.45
C GLN A 229 14.45 1.55 -24.66
N LEU A 230 14.47 2.88 -24.57
CA LEU A 230 13.39 3.64 -23.92
C LEU A 230 12.06 3.52 -24.66
N GLU A 231 12.05 3.50 -26.00
CA GLU A 231 10.83 3.25 -26.77
C GLU A 231 10.24 1.86 -26.51
N VAL A 232 11.09 0.83 -26.38
CA VAL A 232 10.64 -0.53 -26.02
C VAL A 232 10.04 -0.53 -24.62
N TYR A 233 10.68 0.15 -23.67
CA TYR A 233 10.17 0.27 -22.31
C TYR A 233 8.80 0.97 -22.25
N ASN A 234 8.63 2.09 -22.96
CA ASN A 234 7.34 2.78 -23.01
C ASN A 234 6.22 1.88 -23.55
N LYS A 235 6.50 1.08 -24.58
CA LYS A 235 5.51 0.09 -25.06
C LYS A 235 5.14 -0.95 -24.01
N VAL A 236 6.10 -1.35 -23.17
CA VAL A 236 5.83 -2.28 -22.07
C VAL A 236 5.02 -1.60 -20.97
N LEU A 237 5.27 -0.32 -20.68
CA LEU A 237 4.45 0.46 -19.75
C LEU A 237 3.00 0.57 -20.24
N ASP A 238 2.79 0.88 -21.52
CA ASP A 238 1.46 0.95 -22.12
C ASP A 238 0.72 -0.39 -21.99
N GLU A 239 1.37 -1.49 -22.38
CA GLU A 239 0.81 -2.85 -22.28
C GLU A 239 0.55 -3.26 -20.82
N ARG A 240 1.42 -2.85 -19.89
CA ARG A 240 1.27 -3.10 -18.45
C ARG A 240 0.04 -2.39 -17.91
N GLU A 241 -0.17 -1.12 -18.25
CA GLU A 241 -1.34 -0.35 -17.87
C GLU A 241 -2.63 -0.94 -18.46
N GLU A 242 -2.61 -1.30 -19.75
CA GLU A 242 -3.76 -1.94 -20.40
C GLU A 242 -4.15 -3.26 -19.72
N ARG A 243 -3.18 -4.12 -19.42
CA ARG A 243 -3.43 -5.40 -18.74
C ARG A 243 -3.94 -5.22 -17.33
N LYS A 244 -3.36 -4.27 -16.60
CA LYS A 244 -3.77 -3.92 -15.24
C LYS A 244 -5.22 -3.46 -15.21
N ASN A 245 -5.57 -2.50 -16.06
CA ASN A 245 -6.92 -1.99 -16.19
C ASN A 245 -7.89 -3.10 -16.62
N PHE A 246 -7.49 -3.95 -17.56
CA PHE A 246 -8.29 -5.09 -18.02
C PHE A 246 -8.68 -6.05 -16.88
N VAL A 247 -7.71 -6.39 -16.01
CA VAL A 247 -7.94 -7.29 -14.86
C VAL A 247 -8.80 -6.61 -13.81
N ILE A 248 -8.47 -5.38 -13.41
CA ILE A 248 -9.17 -4.63 -12.36
C ILE A 248 -10.66 -4.43 -12.72
N GLU A 249 -10.94 -4.03 -13.96
CA GLU A 249 -12.31 -3.78 -14.45
C GLU A 249 -13.18 -5.05 -14.41
N ARG A 250 -12.59 -6.22 -14.69
CA ARG A 250 -13.34 -7.50 -14.84
C ARG A 250 -13.38 -8.33 -13.58
N TRP A 251 -12.45 -8.12 -12.64
CA TRP A 251 -12.32 -8.96 -11.45
C TRP A 251 -13.59 -9.07 -10.59
N PRO A 252 -14.35 -7.98 -10.31
CA PRO A 252 -15.57 -8.10 -9.52
C PRO A 252 -16.58 -9.06 -10.13
N GLN A 253 -16.73 -9.01 -11.46
CA GLN A 253 -17.60 -9.90 -12.20
C GLN A 253 -17.09 -11.33 -12.18
N GLU A 254 -15.76 -11.52 -12.24
CA GLU A 254 -15.16 -12.86 -12.18
C GLU A 254 -15.33 -13.55 -10.84
N LEU A 255 -15.26 -12.81 -9.75
CA LEU A 255 -15.52 -13.35 -8.43
C LEU A 255 -16.98 -13.83 -8.30
N GLN A 256 -17.94 -13.10 -8.88
CA GLN A 256 -19.34 -13.52 -8.93
C GLN A 256 -19.53 -14.77 -9.78
N ASN A 257 -18.88 -14.80 -10.95
CA ASN A 257 -18.92 -15.91 -11.89
C ASN A 257 -18.32 -17.20 -11.28
N GLU A 258 -17.19 -17.13 -10.58
CA GLU A 258 -16.59 -18.29 -9.90
C GLU A 258 -17.53 -18.88 -8.83
N LYS A 259 -18.17 -18.02 -8.03
CA LYS A 259 -19.17 -18.46 -7.04
C LYS A 259 -20.36 -19.15 -7.72
N ARG A 260 -20.88 -18.58 -8.81
CA ARG A 260 -21.99 -19.14 -9.60
C ARG A 260 -21.63 -20.49 -10.22
N PHE A 261 -20.48 -20.58 -10.87
CA PHE A 261 -20.07 -21.76 -11.63
C PHE A 261 -19.53 -22.89 -10.76
N LYS A 262 -19.35 -22.69 -9.46
CA LYS A 262 -18.90 -23.71 -8.51
C LYS A 262 -19.74 -24.99 -8.57
N ASN A 263 -21.05 -24.84 -8.74
CA ASN A 263 -22.00 -25.94 -8.73
C ASN A 263 -22.53 -26.33 -10.12
N ASN A 264 -22.26 -25.54 -11.18
CA ASN A 264 -22.79 -25.83 -12.51
C ASN A 264 -21.65 -26.01 -13.53
N PRO A 265 -21.17 -27.25 -13.75
CA PRO A 265 -20.02 -27.52 -14.61
C PRO A 265 -20.26 -27.15 -16.08
N ILE A 266 -21.51 -27.16 -16.53
CA ILE A 266 -21.88 -26.79 -17.91
C ILE A 266 -21.66 -25.29 -18.13
N GLU A 267 -22.20 -24.46 -17.24
CA GLU A 267 -21.99 -23.01 -17.30
C GLU A 267 -20.49 -22.68 -17.21
N ARG A 268 -19.77 -23.36 -16.31
CA ARG A 268 -18.32 -23.23 -16.16
C ARG A 268 -17.58 -23.51 -17.47
N ASN A 269 -17.91 -24.60 -18.16
CA ASN A 269 -17.24 -25.00 -19.39
C ASN A 269 -17.51 -24.00 -20.54
N ILE A 270 -18.75 -23.52 -20.67
CA ILE A 270 -19.10 -22.50 -21.67
C ILE A 270 -18.33 -21.21 -21.37
N TYR A 271 -18.32 -20.77 -20.11
CA TYR A 271 -17.61 -19.58 -19.69
C TYR A 271 -16.09 -19.67 -19.96
N GLN A 272 -15.47 -20.79 -19.58
CA GLN A 272 -14.05 -21.04 -19.84
C GLN A 272 -13.73 -21.07 -21.34
N ALA A 273 -14.59 -21.65 -22.16
CA ALA A 273 -14.44 -21.64 -23.62
C ALA A 273 -14.55 -20.22 -24.20
N MET A 274 -15.33 -19.34 -23.57
CA MET A 274 -15.52 -17.96 -24.01
C MET A 274 -14.52 -16.96 -23.41
N LYS A 275 -13.73 -17.38 -22.41
CA LYS A 275 -12.74 -16.52 -21.73
C LYS A 275 -11.72 -15.86 -22.68
N PRO A 276 -11.19 -16.52 -23.73
CA PRO A 276 -10.27 -15.89 -24.69
C PRO A 276 -10.88 -14.67 -25.42
N PHE A 277 -12.21 -14.65 -25.60
CA PHE A 277 -12.90 -13.56 -26.29
C PHE A 277 -13.17 -12.35 -25.38
N ALA A 278 -12.90 -12.45 -24.07
CA ALA A 278 -13.05 -11.34 -23.13
C ALA A 278 -12.19 -10.11 -23.49
N ARG A 279 -11.08 -10.33 -24.21
CA ARG A 279 -10.19 -9.25 -24.71
C ARG A 279 -10.81 -8.42 -25.83
N LEU A 280 -11.84 -8.92 -26.51
CA LEU A 280 -12.45 -8.29 -27.69
C LEU A 280 -13.75 -7.56 -27.35
N LEU A 281 -14.24 -7.68 -26.11
CA LEU A 281 -15.54 -7.21 -25.67
C LEU A 281 -15.41 -6.43 -24.37
N THR A 282 -16.33 -5.48 -24.15
CA THR A 282 -16.51 -4.88 -22.83
C THR A 282 -16.97 -5.94 -21.83
N PRO A 283 -16.75 -5.75 -20.51
CA PRO A 283 -17.16 -6.73 -19.49
C PRO A 283 -18.64 -7.11 -19.62
N GLU A 284 -19.51 -6.12 -19.80
CA GLU A 284 -20.95 -6.31 -19.96
C GLU A 284 -21.30 -7.16 -21.19
N LYS A 285 -20.71 -6.86 -22.35
CA LYS A 285 -20.97 -7.60 -23.59
C LYS A 285 -20.43 -9.03 -23.55
N HIS A 286 -19.31 -9.23 -22.88
CA HIS A 286 -18.76 -10.58 -22.67
C HIS A 286 -19.66 -11.41 -21.74
N GLN A 287 -20.17 -10.80 -20.68
CA GLN A 287 -21.15 -11.40 -19.78
C GLN A 287 -22.42 -11.79 -20.53
N ASP A 288 -22.98 -10.88 -21.33
CA ASP A 288 -24.18 -11.11 -22.14
C ASP A 288 -24.01 -12.25 -23.15
N LEU A 289 -22.84 -12.32 -23.80
CA LEU A 289 -22.49 -13.40 -24.71
C LEU A 289 -22.48 -14.75 -23.98
N CYS A 290 -21.78 -14.81 -22.84
CA CYS A 290 -21.72 -16.02 -22.03
C CYS A 290 -23.10 -16.45 -21.55
N GLU A 291 -23.91 -15.52 -21.04
CA GLU A 291 -25.28 -15.78 -20.62
C GLU A 291 -26.17 -16.24 -21.77
N GLY A 292 -26.04 -15.64 -22.96
CA GLY A 292 -26.76 -16.02 -24.17
C GLY A 292 -26.46 -17.46 -24.58
N LEU A 293 -25.18 -17.85 -24.59
CA LEU A 293 -24.76 -19.20 -24.94
C LEU A 293 -25.22 -20.24 -23.91
N ILE A 294 -25.15 -19.90 -22.62
CA ILE A 294 -25.69 -20.74 -21.54
C ILE A 294 -27.20 -20.93 -21.72
N LYS A 295 -27.94 -19.84 -21.97
CA LYS A 295 -29.39 -19.87 -22.22
C LYS A 295 -29.73 -20.75 -23.42
N GLU A 296 -29.03 -20.57 -24.54
CA GLU A 296 -29.22 -21.37 -25.75
C GLU A 296 -29.01 -22.87 -25.47
N TYR A 297 -27.94 -23.21 -24.75
CA TYR A 297 -27.61 -24.58 -24.39
C TYR A 297 -28.71 -25.23 -23.53
N ILE A 298 -29.19 -24.53 -22.51
CA ILE A 298 -30.26 -25.02 -21.63
C ILE A 298 -31.58 -25.17 -22.39
N ILE A 299 -31.92 -24.24 -23.28
CA ILE A 299 -33.12 -24.34 -24.14
C ILE A 299 -33.03 -25.57 -25.05
N LYS A 300 -31.86 -25.86 -25.63
CA LYS A 300 -31.64 -27.07 -26.46
C LYS A 300 -31.82 -28.34 -25.64
N LEU A 301 -31.33 -28.39 -24.40
CA LEU A 301 -31.54 -29.53 -23.50
C LEU A 301 -33.03 -29.75 -23.18
N LYS A 302 -33.75 -28.69 -22.83
CA LYS A 302 -35.21 -28.76 -22.59
C LYS A 302 -35.96 -29.22 -23.85
N LEU A 303 -35.59 -28.72 -25.02
CA LEU A 303 -36.20 -29.14 -26.28
C LEU A 303 -35.96 -30.63 -26.55
N GLN A 304 -34.76 -31.14 -26.26
CA GLN A 304 -34.45 -32.56 -26.38
C GLN A 304 -35.29 -33.39 -25.41
N GLU A 305 -35.50 -32.91 -24.19
CA GLU A 305 -36.36 -33.56 -23.20
C GLU A 305 -37.83 -33.61 -23.62
N LEU A 306 -38.37 -32.50 -24.14
CA LEU A 306 -39.73 -32.44 -24.67
C LEU A 306 -39.89 -33.38 -25.87
N ARG A 307 -38.88 -33.48 -26.74
CA ARG A 307 -38.86 -34.44 -27.85
C ARG A 307 -38.83 -35.89 -27.35
N GLU A 308 -38.05 -36.17 -26.31
CA GLU A 308 -38.00 -37.50 -25.68
C GLU A 308 -39.34 -37.88 -25.06
N ALA A 309 -39.98 -36.96 -24.32
CA ALA A 309 -41.30 -37.18 -23.74
C ALA A 309 -42.36 -37.45 -24.83
N LYS A 310 -42.33 -36.66 -25.92
CA LYS A 310 -43.20 -36.85 -27.08
C LYS A 310 -42.98 -38.23 -27.74
N ASN A 311 -41.73 -38.65 -27.90
CA ASN A 311 -41.40 -39.96 -28.50
C ASN A 311 -41.85 -41.13 -27.62
N ARG A 312 -41.89 -40.96 -26.29
CA ARG A 312 -42.45 -41.93 -25.35
C ARG A 312 -43.99 -41.94 -25.31
N GLY A 313 -44.63 -41.07 -26.08
CA GLY A 313 -46.09 -41.00 -26.19
C GLY A 313 -46.79 -40.30 -25.02
N ILE A 314 -46.05 -39.55 -24.19
CA ILE A 314 -46.60 -38.76 -23.09
C ILE A 314 -47.46 -37.63 -23.68
N LYS A 315 -48.74 -37.58 -23.30
CA LYS A 315 -49.69 -36.59 -23.83
C LYS A 315 -50.39 -35.78 -22.74
N THR A 316 -50.36 -36.25 -21.49
CA THR A 316 -50.98 -35.54 -20.37
C THR A 316 -49.91 -34.85 -19.51
N GLU A 317 -50.32 -33.78 -18.83
CA GLU A 317 -49.43 -33.00 -17.97
C GLU A 317 -48.98 -33.79 -16.73
N GLU A 318 -49.83 -34.67 -16.21
CA GLU A 318 -49.51 -35.54 -15.08
C GLU A 318 -48.48 -36.61 -15.45
N GLU A 319 -48.60 -37.22 -16.63
CA GLU A 319 -47.59 -38.14 -17.17
C GLU A 319 -46.23 -37.44 -17.36
N PHE A 320 -46.25 -36.19 -17.83
CA PHE A 320 -45.02 -35.40 -17.97
C PHE A 320 -44.40 -35.09 -16.61
N ARG A 321 -45.18 -34.68 -15.60
CA ARG A 321 -44.68 -34.48 -14.24
C ARG A 321 -44.05 -35.75 -13.64
N ASN A 322 -44.64 -36.92 -13.90
CA ASN A 322 -44.09 -38.19 -13.45
C ASN A 322 -42.79 -38.55 -14.18
N PHE A 323 -42.70 -38.30 -15.49
CA PHE A 323 -41.48 -38.48 -16.28
C PHE A 323 -40.33 -37.60 -15.77
N ILE A 324 -40.60 -36.33 -15.43
CA ILE A 324 -39.61 -35.43 -14.84
C ILE A 324 -39.17 -35.93 -13.45
N LYS A 325 -40.11 -36.38 -12.59
CA LYS A 325 -39.78 -36.99 -11.29
C LYS A 325 -38.89 -38.22 -11.43
N GLU A 326 -39.17 -39.08 -12.40
CA GLU A 326 -38.36 -40.27 -12.69
C GLU A 326 -36.95 -39.89 -13.16
N LYS A 327 -36.81 -38.88 -14.02
CA LYS A 327 -35.48 -38.38 -14.42
C LYS A 327 -34.70 -37.76 -13.26
N LYS A 328 -35.36 -36.97 -12.41
CA LYS A 328 -34.78 -36.42 -11.17
C LYS A 328 -34.29 -37.52 -10.23
N SER A 329 -35.03 -38.63 -10.10
CA SER A 329 -34.62 -39.73 -9.23
C SER A 329 -33.44 -40.54 -9.81
N ARG A 330 -33.31 -40.57 -11.15
CA ARG A 330 -32.22 -41.29 -11.85
C ARG A 330 -30.93 -40.49 -11.94
N SER A 331 -30.98 -39.16 -11.90
CA SER A 331 -29.81 -38.29 -11.95
C SER A 331 -29.90 -37.19 -10.90
N ARG A 332 -29.00 -37.24 -9.92
CA ARG A 332 -28.85 -36.22 -8.87
C ARG A 332 -28.53 -34.83 -9.45
N ASP A 333 -27.91 -34.77 -10.61
CA ASP A 333 -27.46 -33.53 -11.26
C ASP A 333 -28.53 -32.91 -12.16
N TYR A 334 -29.67 -33.58 -12.34
CA TYR A 334 -30.75 -33.11 -13.21
C TYR A 334 -31.23 -31.70 -12.82
N ASP A 335 -31.45 -31.47 -11.52
CA ASP A 335 -31.88 -30.16 -11.00
C ASP A 335 -30.76 -29.11 -11.00
N VAL A 336 -29.50 -29.54 -11.05
CA VAL A 336 -28.33 -28.64 -11.13
C VAL A 336 -28.14 -28.12 -12.55
N ILE A 337 -28.37 -29.00 -13.54
CA ILE A 337 -28.20 -28.71 -14.97
C ILE A 337 -29.38 -27.90 -15.53
N LEU A 338 -30.60 -28.22 -15.08
CA LEU A 338 -31.83 -27.62 -15.59
C LEU A 338 -32.42 -26.54 -14.67
N LYS A 339 -31.81 -26.25 -13.51
CA LYS A 339 -32.18 -25.06 -12.71
C LYS A 339 -32.08 -23.83 -13.62
N GLU A 340 -33.22 -23.24 -13.89
CA GLU A 340 -33.31 -22.17 -14.88
C GLU A 340 -32.50 -20.94 -14.45
N PRO A 341 -31.65 -20.37 -15.32
CA PRO A 341 -30.98 -19.10 -15.04
C PRO A 341 -31.94 -17.91 -14.90
N PHE A 342 -33.20 -18.05 -15.34
CA PHE A 342 -34.21 -16.98 -15.35
C PHE A 342 -34.76 -16.64 -13.96
N MET A 343 -34.75 -17.58 -13.02
CA MET A 343 -35.32 -17.38 -11.68
C MET A 343 -34.32 -16.77 -10.67
N HIS A 344 -33.05 -16.56 -11.03
CA HIS A 344 -32.12 -15.93 -10.08
C HIS A 344 -32.31 -14.39 -10.02
N LYS A 345 -32.73 -13.77 -11.14
CA LYS A 345 -33.10 -12.34 -11.18
C LYS A 345 -34.52 -12.12 -10.61
N LEU A 346 -35.51 -12.89 -11.07
CA LEU A 346 -36.87 -12.82 -10.49
C LEU A 346 -36.92 -13.29 -9.03
N GLY A 347 -36.17 -14.31 -8.64
CA GLY A 347 -36.14 -14.81 -7.27
C GLY A 347 -35.37 -13.91 -6.31
N GLN A 348 -34.46 -13.06 -6.79
CA GLN A 348 -33.88 -11.97 -5.99
C GLN A 348 -34.89 -10.84 -5.82
N GLU A 349 -35.63 -10.45 -6.86
CA GLU A 349 -36.71 -9.46 -6.74
C GLU A 349 -37.89 -9.95 -5.89
N GLU A 350 -38.26 -11.23 -5.99
CA GLU A 350 -39.30 -11.86 -5.18
C GLU A 350 -38.82 -12.08 -3.74
N ARG A 351 -37.55 -12.48 -3.51
CA ARG A 351 -36.99 -12.56 -2.15
C ARG A 351 -36.84 -11.19 -1.53
N ASN A 352 -36.38 -10.19 -2.28
CA ASN A 352 -36.31 -8.82 -1.80
C ASN A 352 -37.72 -8.32 -1.49
N ASN A 353 -38.72 -8.56 -2.34
CA ASN A 353 -40.12 -8.21 -2.03
C ASN A 353 -40.68 -8.95 -0.80
N VAL A 354 -40.37 -10.24 -0.61
CA VAL A 354 -40.83 -11.01 0.56
C VAL A 354 -40.11 -10.57 1.83
N VAL A 355 -38.81 -10.26 1.75
CA VAL A 355 -38.01 -9.71 2.86
C VAL A 355 -38.51 -8.31 3.21
N SER A 356 -38.74 -7.44 2.22
CA SER A 356 -39.30 -6.10 2.42
C SER A 356 -40.72 -6.14 3.01
N GLN A 357 -41.56 -7.11 2.62
CA GLN A 357 -42.89 -7.31 3.20
C GLN A 357 -42.83 -7.83 4.64
N ALA A 358 -41.88 -8.71 4.96
CA ALA A 358 -41.67 -9.20 6.32
C ALA A 358 -41.09 -8.09 7.24
N GLU A 359 -40.16 -7.29 6.72
CA GLU A 359 -39.59 -6.13 7.39
C GLU A 359 -40.65 -5.07 7.71
N GLN A 360 -41.52 -4.74 6.74
CA GLN A 360 -42.64 -3.83 6.96
C GLN A 360 -43.66 -4.36 8.00
N SER A 361 -43.84 -5.68 8.08
CA SER A 361 -44.71 -6.30 9.11
C SER A 361 -44.12 -6.14 10.51
N GLU A 362 -42.83 -6.42 10.70
CA GLU A 362 -42.16 -6.31 12.00
C GLU A 362 -42.02 -4.85 12.46
N GLU A 363 -41.80 -3.92 11.53
CA GLU A 363 -41.77 -2.48 11.78
C GLU A 363 -43.15 -1.95 12.20
N SER A 364 -44.23 -2.41 11.54
CA SER A 364 -45.60 -2.04 11.90
C SER A 364 -46.03 -2.60 13.27
N GLU A 365 -45.54 -3.78 13.65
CA GLU A 365 -45.77 -4.36 14.97
C GLU A 365 -45.04 -3.56 16.07
N LEU A 366 -43.81 -3.13 15.81
CA LEU A 366 -43.05 -2.30 16.74
C LEU A 366 -43.67 -0.90 16.91
N CYS A 367 -44.10 -0.27 15.82
CA CYS A 367 -44.83 1.01 15.87
C CYS A 367 -46.11 0.89 16.71
N SER A 368 -46.85 -0.21 16.54
CA SER A 368 -48.08 -0.48 17.31
C SER A 368 -47.79 -0.72 18.80
N LYS A 369 -46.67 -1.39 19.13
CA LYS A 369 -46.25 -1.68 20.50
C LYS A 369 -45.76 -0.44 21.24
N LEU A 370 -45.05 0.45 20.54
CA LEU A 370 -44.47 1.66 21.12
C LEU A 370 -45.43 2.88 21.04
N GLU A 371 -46.60 2.72 20.42
CA GLU A 371 -47.56 3.80 20.15
C GLU A 371 -46.90 5.00 19.43
N ILE A 372 -46.13 4.70 18.38
CA ILE A 372 -45.42 5.68 17.55
C ILE A 372 -46.04 5.67 16.16
N THR A 373 -46.12 6.82 15.51
CA THR A 373 -46.57 6.88 14.10
C THR A 373 -45.50 6.29 13.17
N HIS A 374 -45.93 5.74 12.03
CA HIS A 374 -44.99 5.20 11.04
C HIS A 374 -44.01 6.26 10.53
N GLU A 375 -44.45 7.51 10.40
CA GLU A 375 -43.62 8.65 9.99
C GLU A 375 -42.53 8.99 11.02
N GLU A 376 -42.85 8.92 12.31
CA GLU A 376 -41.87 9.11 13.39
C GLU A 376 -40.85 7.97 13.45
N PHE A 377 -41.28 6.73 13.18
CA PHE A 377 -40.38 5.57 13.12
C PHE A 377 -39.43 5.65 11.92
N GLU A 378 -39.91 5.99 10.72
CA GLU A 378 -39.07 6.17 9.53
C GLU A 378 -38.05 7.30 9.73
N SER A 379 -38.48 8.43 10.30
CA SER A 379 -37.55 9.53 10.58
C SER A 379 -36.45 9.13 11.57
N LEU A 380 -36.75 8.32 12.59
CA LEU A 380 -35.74 7.79 13.52
C LEU A 380 -34.82 6.79 12.83
N LYS A 381 -35.37 5.88 12.02
CA LYS A 381 -34.62 4.86 11.27
C LYS A 381 -33.62 5.49 10.30
N ASP A 382 -34.00 6.56 9.63
CA ASP A 382 -33.12 7.29 8.71
C ASP A 382 -31.95 7.95 9.45
N GLN A 383 -32.23 8.66 10.55
CA GLN A 383 -31.19 9.27 11.39
C GLN A 383 -30.20 8.24 11.95
N ILE A 384 -30.69 7.09 12.40
CA ILE A 384 -29.86 6.00 12.93
C ILE A 384 -28.99 5.40 11.82
N THR A 385 -29.57 5.19 10.64
CA THR A 385 -28.85 4.60 9.51
C THR A 385 -27.75 5.52 8.99
N GLU A 386 -28.03 6.82 8.88
CA GLU A 386 -27.07 7.86 8.49
C GLU A 386 -25.90 7.96 9.49
N GLN A 387 -26.18 7.88 10.80
CA GLN A 387 -25.14 7.85 11.82
C GLN A 387 -24.25 6.61 11.68
N ILE A 388 -24.83 5.42 11.49
CA ILE A 388 -24.02 4.21 11.34
C ILE A 388 -23.11 4.29 10.11
N GLU A 389 -23.59 4.88 9.01
CA GLU A 389 -22.79 5.05 7.78
C GLU A 389 -21.67 6.09 7.92
N CYS A 390 -21.89 7.15 8.70
CA CYS A 390 -20.91 8.24 8.84
C CYS A 390 -19.89 8.02 9.96
N SER A 391 -20.26 7.45 11.11
CA SER A 391 -19.40 7.35 12.30
C SER A 391 -18.97 5.94 12.67
N GLY A 392 -19.59 4.89 12.12
CA GLY A 392 -19.28 3.49 12.44
C GLY A 392 -19.63 3.03 13.87
N GLN A 393 -19.90 3.97 14.78
CA GLN A 393 -20.43 3.75 16.13
C GLN A 393 -21.72 4.54 16.30
N PRO A 394 -22.88 3.87 16.44
CA PRO A 394 -24.15 4.55 16.61
C PRO A 394 -24.27 5.08 18.05
N ASN A 395 -24.63 6.37 18.21
CA ASN A 395 -24.81 7.00 19.52
C ASN A 395 -26.28 7.39 19.74
N PRO A 396 -26.99 6.78 20.70
CA PRO A 396 -28.40 7.07 20.96
C PRO A 396 -28.67 8.52 21.38
N ASP A 397 -27.69 9.20 21.98
CA ASP A 397 -27.84 10.54 22.54
C ASP A 397 -27.91 11.65 21.47
N LEU A 398 -27.59 11.32 20.22
CA LEU A 398 -27.59 12.26 19.08
C LEU A 398 -28.91 12.22 18.27
N ILE A 399 -29.90 11.45 18.72
CA ILE A 399 -31.17 11.26 18.01
C ILE A 399 -32.19 12.30 18.48
N GLU A 400 -32.39 13.32 17.65
CA GLU A 400 -33.33 14.41 17.93
C GLU A 400 -34.75 14.03 17.51
N SER A 401 -35.60 13.68 18.49
CA SER A 401 -37.06 13.68 18.32
C SER A 401 -37.75 14.38 19.49
N PRO A 402 -38.44 15.51 19.26
CA PRO A 402 -38.99 16.36 20.32
C PRO A 402 -40.30 15.82 20.93
N ASN A 403 -40.93 14.80 20.33
CA ASN A 403 -42.25 14.29 20.73
C ASN A 403 -42.21 12.88 21.35
N LEU A 404 -41.03 12.29 21.55
CA LEU A 404 -40.85 10.90 21.97
C LEU A 404 -39.98 10.78 23.21
N ASP A 405 -40.40 9.94 24.15
CA ASP A 405 -39.61 9.58 25.34
C ASP A 405 -38.34 8.83 24.96
N ASP A 406 -37.24 9.10 25.67
CA ASP A 406 -35.92 8.51 25.39
C ASP A 406 -35.92 6.97 25.47
N SER A 407 -36.81 6.37 26.28
CA SER A 407 -37.01 4.92 26.31
C SER A 407 -37.53 4.35 25.00
N LYS A 408 -38.41 5.09 24.30
CA LYS A 408 -38.97 4.68 23.00
C LYS A 408 -37.92 4.82 21.89
N LYS A 409 -37.10 5.86 21.95
CA LYS A 409 -35.97 6.07 21.02
C LYS A 409 -34.95 4.94 21.14
N GLN A 410 -34.64 4.53 22.37
CA GLN A 410 -33.71 3.43 22.61
C GLN A 410 -34.23 2.10 22.05
N GLU A 411 -35.52 1.80 22.20
CA GLU A 411 -36.09 0.56 21.63
C GLU A 411 -36.08 0.55 20.09
N VAL A 412 -36.32 1.69 19.45
CA VAL A 412 -36.20 1.84 17.98
C VAL A 412 -34.73 1.70 17.55
N PHE A 413 -33.81 2.33 18.29
CA PHE A 413 -32.37 2.23 18.06
C PHE A 413 -31.88 0.79 18.14
N ASP A 414 -32.21 0.07 19.22
CA ASP A 414 -31.81 -1.32 19.43
C ASP A 414 -32.38 -2.22 18.32
N PHE A 415 -33.62 -1.96 17.87
CA PHE A 415 -34.24 -2.70 16.78
C PHE A 415 -33.52 -2.50 15.43
N VAL A 416 -33.23 -1.24 15.06
CA VAL A 416 -32.57 -0.89 13.78
C VAL A 416 -31.13 -1.40 13.76
N VAL A 417 -30.38 -1.23 14.87
CA VAL A 417 -29.00 -1.73 15.00
C VAL A 417 -28.97 -3.26 14.94
N LYS A 418 -29.90 -3.94 15.61
CA LYS A 418 -30.00 -5.41 15.57
C LYS A 418 -30.29 -5.93 14.16
N LYS A 419 -31.23 -5.32 13.43
CA LYS A 419 -31.54 -5.67 12.03
C LYS A 419 -30.33 -5.52 11.11
N LYS A 420 -29.53 -4.46 11.29
CA LYS A 420 -28.32 -4.22 10.47
C LYS A 420 -27.20 -5.23 10.73
N HIS A 421 -27.12 -5.82 11.94
CA HIS A 421 -26.15 -6.87 12.25
C HIS A 421 -26.58 -8.28 11.81
N GLU A 422 -27.87 -8.47 11.49
CA GLU A 422 -28.42 -9.76 11.03
C GLU A 422 -28.43 -9.92 9.50
N LEU A 423 -28.20 -8.83 8.75
CA LEU A 423 -27.99 -8.78 7.29
C LEU A 423 -26.49 -8.90 6.95
#